data_AF-A0A1B6M3P4-F1
#
_entry.id   AF-A0A1B6M3P4-F1
#
_cell.length_a   1.000
_cell.length_b   1.000
_cell.length_c   1.000
_cell.angle_alpha   90.00
_cell.angle_beta   90.00
_cell.angle_gamma   90.00
#
_symmetry.space_group_name_H-M   'P 1'
#
loop_
_entity.id
_entity.type
_entity.pdbx_description
1 polymer ?
#
loop_
_entity_poly.entity_id
_entity_poly.type
_entity_poly.pdbx_seq_one_letter_code
_entity_poly.pdbx_strand_id
1 'polypeptide(L)'
;FIARRTTFRTLQELVDHYSKDADGLCVNLRKPCVQIEKPVTGGLSHSTRDQWEIDRSSLKFVRKLGHGQFGEVWEGLWNNTTPVAIKTLKPGTMDPKDFLTEAQIMKKLRHNKLIQLYAVCTVEEPIYIITELMKNGSLLEFLQGKGRGLKLTQLIDMAAQIASGMAYLESQNYIHRDLAARNVLVGDGNIVKIADFGLARLIKEDEYEARVGARFPIKWTAPEAAN
;
A
#
# COMPACT_ATOMS: atom_id res chain seq x y z
N PHE A 1 -6.02 -29.81 -19.63
CA PHE A 1 -6.45 -28.80 -20.63
C PHE A 1 -7.96 -28.82 -20.66
N ILE A 2 -8.63 -27.68 -20.88
CA ILE A 2 -10.09 -27.68 -21.11
C ILE A 2 -10.35 -28.45 -22.42
N ALA A 3 -11.25 -29.43 -22.37
CA ALA A 3 -11.48 -30.31 -23.50
C ALA A 3 -12.16 -29.54 -24.64
N ARG A 4 -11.56 -29.55 -25.85
CA ARG A 4 -12.09 -28.85 -27.04
C ARG A 4 -13.42 -29.40 -27.57
N ARG A 5 -13.92 -30.50 -26.98
CA ARG A 5 -15.13 -31.22 -27.39
C ARG A 5 -16.42 -30.63 -26.81
N THR A 6 -16.32 -29.77 -25.79
CA THR A 6 -17.48 -29.22 -25.10
C THR A 6 -17.38 -27.69 -25.10
N THR A 7 -18.41 -27.01 -25.58
CA THR A 7 -18.51 -25.55 -25.58
C THR A 7 -19.64 -25.12 -24.66
N PHE A 8 -19.45 -23.97 -24.01
CA PHE A 8 -20.40 -23.42 -23.04
C PHE A 8 -20.76 -21.99 -23.47
N ARG A 9 -22.00 -21.57 -23.20
CA ARG A 9 -22.45 -20.21 -23.53
C ARG A 9 -22.03 -19.19 -22.48
N THR A 10 -21.81 -19.65 -21.24
CA THR A 10 -21.37 -18.81 -20.12
C THR A 10 -20.24 -19.45 -19.32
N LEU A 11 -19.47 -18.63 -18.61
CA LEU A 11 -18.46 -19.11 -17.66
C LEU A 11 -19.10 -19.90 -16.51
N GLN A 12 -20.33 -19.56 -16.12
CA GLN A 12 -21.05 -20.28 -15.06
C GLN A 12 -21.35 -21.72 -15.48
N GLU A 13 -21.86 -21.91 -16.71
CA GLU A 13 -22.11 -23.25 -17.27
C GLU A 13 -20.81 -24.07 -17.34
N LEU A 14 -19.69 -23.44 -17.72
CA LEU A 14 -18.38 -24.08 -17.74
C LEU A 14 -17.97 -24.53 -16.33
N VAL A 15 -18.10 -23.66 -15.33
CA VAL A 15 -17.76 -23.98 -13.94
C VAL A 15 -18.65 -25.11 -13.41
N ASP A 16 -19.96 -25.07 -13.69
CA ASP A 16 -20.92 -26.09 -13.25
C ASP A 16 -20.62 -27.46 -13.86
N HIS A 17 -20.26 -27.51 -15.15
CA HIS A 17 -19.80 -28.74 -15.82
C HIS A 17 -18.55 -29.30 -15.17
N TYR A 18 -17.49 -28.48 -15.08
CA TYR A 18 -16.20 -28.92 -14.55
C TYR A 18 -16.19 -29.18 -13.04
N SER A 19 -17.22 -28.75 -12.32
CA SER A 19 -17.46 -29.12 -10.93
C SER A 19 -18.01 -30.54 -10.79
N LYS A 20 -18.80 -31.00 -11.76
CA LYS A 20 -19.42 -32.34 -11.76
C LYS A 20 -18.54 -33.40 -12.41
N ASP A 21 -17.85 -33.05 -13.49
CA ASP A 21 -16.93 -33.93 -14.22
C ASP A 21 -15.63 -33.20 -14.53
N ALA A 22 -14.49 -33.80 -14.22
CA ALA A 22 -13.19 -33.21 -14.54
C ALA A 22 -12.98 -33.08 -16.06
N ASP A 23 -13.58 -33.95 -16.88
CA ASP A 23 -13.57 -33.90 -18.35
C ASP A 23 -12.21 -33.45 -18.95
N GLY A 24 -11.12 -34.11 -18.51
CA GLY A 24 -9.75 -33.84 -18.96
C GLY A 24 -8.94 -32.81 -18.15
N LEU A 25 -9.52 -32.24 -17.08
CA LEU A 25 -8.79 -31.54 -16.02
C LEU A 25 -8.10 -32.55 -15.10
N CYS A 26 -7.06 -32.09 -14.39
CA CYS A 26 -6.37 -32.92 -13.39
C CYS A 26 -7.27 -33.33 -12.23
N VAL A 27 -8.26 -32.49 -11.89
CA VAL A 27 -9.29 -32.72 -10.87
C VAL A 27 -10.55 -31.92 -11.23
N ASN A 28 -11.70 -32.33 -10.69
CA ASN A 28 -12.91 -31.52 -10.69
C ASN A 28 -12.66 -30.18 -10.00
N LEU A 29 -13.34 -29.14 -10.49
CA LEU A 29 -13.46 -27.88 -9.77
C LEU A 29 -14.18 -28.13 -8.45
N ARG A 30 -13.68 -27.53 -7.37
CA ARG A 30 -14.23 -27.67 -6.03
C ARG A 30 -14.66 -26.30 -5.51
N LYS A 31 -14.11 -25.89 -4.38
CA LYS A 31 -14.41 -24.60 -3.77
C LYS A 31 -13.70 -23.48 -4.56
N PRO A 32 -14.37 -22.34 -4.80
CA PRO A 32 -13.71 -21.15 -5.30
C PRO A 32 -12.51 -20.76 -4.42
N CYS A 33 -11.45 -20.25 -5.04
CA CYS A 33 -10.31 -19.72 -4.31
C CYS A 33 -10.75 -18.53 -3.44
N VAL A 34 -10.21 -18.43 -2.23
CA VAL A 34 -10.43 -17.27 -1.37
C VAL A 34 -9.75 -16.06 -2.02
N GLN A 35 -10.50 -14.98 -2.21
CA GLN A 35 -9.95 -13.73 -2.69
C GLN A 35 -9.03 -13.13 -1.62
N ILE A 36 -7.72 -13.18 -1.86
CA ILE A 36 -6.70 -12.67 -0.92
C ILE A 36 -6.60 -11.14 -1.01
N GLU A 37 -6.69 -10.58 -2.22
CA GLU A 37 -6.69 -9.14 -2.43
C GLU A 37 -8.11 -8.56 -2.36
N LYS A 38 -8.41 -7.83 -1.29
CA LYS A 38 -9.65 -7.03 -1.23
C LYS A 38 -9.56 -5.93 -2.31
N PRO A 39 -10.64 -5.67 -3.06
CA PRO A 39 -10.67 -4.56 -4.02
C PRO A 39 -10.27 -3.27 -3.32
N VAL A 40 -9.51 -2.40 -4.00
CA VAL A 40 -9.20 -1.07 -3.48
C VAL A 40 -10.52 -0.32 -3.35
N THR A 41 -11.04 -0.24 -2.13
CA THR A 41 -12.15 0.62 -1.80
C THR A 41 -11.62 2.03 -1.95
N GLY A 42 -12.05 2.75 -3.00
CA GLY A 42 -11.60 4.11 -3.32
C GLY A 42 -12.00 5.20 -2.30
N GLY A 43 -12.15 4.80 -1.04
CA GLY A 43 -12.74 5.51 0.07
C GLY A 43 -13.36 4.51 1.05
N LEU A 44 -13.38 4.87 2.32
CA LEU A 44 -13.88 4.04 3.40
C LEU A 44 -15.42 3.95 3.49
N SER A 45 -16.16 4.86 2.84
CA SER A 45 -17.63 4.83 2.72
C SER A 45 -18.07 5.37 1.35
N HIS A 46 -19.18 4.83 0.82
CA HIS A 46 -19.82 5.34 -0.40
C HIS A 46 -20.38 6.76 -0.23
N SER A 47 -20.67 7.18 1.01
CA SER A 47 -21.17 8.52 1.35
C SER A 47 -20.06 9.57 1.55
N THR A 48 -18.82 9.15 1.81
CA THR A 48 -17.67 10.04 2.08
C THR A 48 -16.59 9.94 1.00
N ARG A 49 -16.93 9.46 -0.21
CA ARG A 49 -15.97 9.17 -1.29
C ARG A 49 -15.02 10.33 -1.63
N ASP A 50 -15.45 11.57 -1.39
CA ASP A 50 -14.64 12.79 -1.55
C ASP A 50 -14.43 13.58 -0.24
N GLN A 51 -15.00 13.10 0.87
CA GLN A 51 -14.80 13.65 2.21
C GLN A 51 -13.67 12.88 2.90
N TRP A 52 -12.44 13.34 2.65
CA TRP A 52 -11.25 12.80 3.29
C TRP A 52 -11.13 13.20 4.76
N GLU A 53 -11.76 14.30 5.15
CA GLU A 53 -11.74 14.78 6.53
C GLU A 53 -12.73 13.95 7.37
N ILE A 54 -12.28 13.41 8.50
CA ILE A 54 -13.13 12.68 9.45
C ILE A 54 -13.00 13.28 10.85
N ASP A 55 -14.04 13.11 11.66
CA ASP A 55 -14.01 13.48 13.07
C ASP A 55 -13.03 12.57 13.82
N ARG A 56 -12.07 13.16 14.55
CA ARG A 56 -11.05 12.39 15.28
C ARG A 56 -11.62 11.50 16.39
N SER A 57 -12.80 11.82 16.94
CA SER A 57 -13.49 10.97 17.92
C SER A 57 -13.94 9.64 17.32
N SER A 58 -14.03 9.54 15.98
CA SER A 58 -14.26 8.28 15.28
C SER A 58 -13.05 7.34 15.30
N LEU A 59 -11.88 7.81 15.73
CA LEU A 59 -10.65 7.03 15.81
C LEU A 59 -10.38 6.58 17.24
N LYS A 60 -10.09 5.29 17.40
CA LYS A 60 -9.61 4.69 18.64
C LYS A 60 -8.18 4.22 18.45
N PHE A 61 -7.26 4.76 19.22
CA PHE A 61 -5.88 4.31 19.26
C PHE A 61 -5.79 3.00 20.03
N VAL A 62 -5.11 1.99 19.46
CA VAL A 62 -4.97 0.65 20.04
C VAL A 62 -3.57 0.46 20.61
N ARG A 63 -2.53 0.57 19.76
CA ARG A 63 -1.14 0.45 20.19
C ARG A 63 -0.20 1.21 19.26
N LYS A 64 0.95 1.63 19.78
CA LYS A 64 2.01 2.23 18.96
C LYS A 64 2.67 1.15 18.10
N LEU A 65 2.77 1.40 16.79
CA LEU A 65 3.46 0.54 15.83
C LEU A 65 4.93 0.94 15.67
N GLY A 66 5.22 2.24 15.72
CA GLY A 66 6.58 2.73 15.60
C GLY A 66 6.67 4.24 15.65
N HIS A 67 7.86 4.75 15.33
CA HIS A 67 8.10 6.16 15.08
C HIS A 67 8.79 6.32 13.73
N GLY A 68 8.30 7.26 12.92
CA GLY A 68 8.93 7.66 11.68
C GLY A 68 9.74 8.94 11.86
N GLN A 69 10.27 9.46 10.75
CA GLN A 69 10.97 10.75 10.73
C GLN A 69 10.06 11.92 11.17
N PHE A 70 8.76 11.80 10.95
CA PHE A 70 7.78 12.90 11.10
C PHE A 70 6.83 12.72 12.29
N GLY A 71 7.02 11.68 13.10
CA GLY A 71 6.17 11.43 14.27
C GLY A 71 5.93 9.96 14.55
N GLU A 72 4.75 9.64 15.04
CA GLU A 72 4.40 8.29 15.51
C GLU A 72 3.37 7.65 14.60
N VAL A 73 3.46 6.33 14.49
CA VAL A 73 2.47 5.52 13.78
C VAL A 73 1.80 4.61 14.79
N TRP A 74 0.48 4.64 14.80
CA TRP A 74 -0.36 3.89 15.71
C TRP A 74 -1.25 2.92 14.94
N GLU A 75 -1.47 1.74 15.50
CA GLU A 75 -2.58 0.89 15.14
C GLU A 75 -3.83 1.47 15.79
N GLY A 76 -4.92 1.54 15.03
CA GLY A 76 -6.19 2.05 15.52
C GLY A 76 -7.39 1.36 14.89
N LEU A 77 -8.56 1.74 15.36
CA LEU A 77 -9.86 1.39 14.79
C LEU A 77 -10.59 2.66 14.39
N TRP A 78 -11.12 2.67 13.18
CA TRP A 78 -12.05 3.69 12.74
C TRP A 78 -13.49 3.19 12.87
N ASN A 79 -14.36 4.00 13.49
CA ASN A 79 -15.74 3.65 13.84
C ASN A 79 -15.87 2.29 14.55
N ASN A 80 -14.89 1.94 15.39
CA ASN A 80 -14.79 0.66 16.12
C ASN A 80 -14.82 -0.62 15.26
N THR A 81 -14.70 -0.51 13.93
CA THR A 81 -14.92 -1.64 13.01
C THR A 81 -13.76 -1.88 12.07
N THR A 82 -13.13 -0.81 11.58
CA THR A 82 -12.12 -0.90 10.52
C THR A 82 -10.73 -0.69 11.10
N PRO A 83 -9.82 -1.70 11.04
CA PRO A 83 -8.43 -1.52 11.42
C PRO A 83 -7.71 -0.54 10.50
N VAL A 84 -6.98 0.40 11.10
CA VAL A 84 -6.27 1.47 10.39
C VAL A 84 -4.89 1.71 10.99
N ALA A 85 -3.99 2.28 10.19
CA ALA A 85 -2.78 2.91 10.69
C ALA A 85 -3.00 4.43 10.78
N ILE A 86 -2.63 5.03 11.92
CA ILE A 86 -2.79 6.46 12.21
C ILE A 86 -1.39 7.05 12.37
N LYS A 87 -0.96 7.84 11.38
CA LYS A 87 0.30 8.60 11.42
C LYS A 87 0.00 9.97 12.03
N THR A 88 0.70 10.32 13.10
CA THR A 88 0.53 11.59 13.82
C THR A 88 1.73 12.49 13.58
N LEU A 89 1.53 13.74 13.19
CA LEU A 89 2.58 14.75 13.15
C LEU A 89 2.79 15.35 14.55
N LYS A 90 4.02 15.28 15.09
CA LYS A 90 4.31 15.95 16.37
C LYS A 90 4.46 17.46 16.13
N PRO A 91 3.86 18.31 17.00
CA PRO A 91 4.05 19.76 16.90
C PRO A 91 5.55 20.13 16.86
N GLY A 92 5.92 21.03 15.95
CA GLY A 92 7.29 21.51 15.79
C GLY A 92 8.29 20.57 15.11
N THR A 93 7.87 19.39 14.63
CA THR A 93 8.78 18.44 13.95
C THR A 93 8.92 18.64 12.44
N MET A 94 7.90 19.19 11.78
CA MET A 94 7.87 19.48 10.34
C MET A 94 6.79 20.53 10.05
N ASP A 95 6.94 21.26 8.93
CA ASP A 95 5.90 22.17 8.43
C ASP A 95 4.63 21.34 8.10
N PRO A 96 3.46 21.65 8.71
CA PRO A 96 2.18 21.00 8.37
C PRO A 96 1.91 20.92 6.86
N LYS A 97 2.42 21.85 6.05
CA LYS A 97 2.30 21.83 4.59
C LYS A 97 2.98 20.62 3.95
N ASP A 98 4.16 20.23 4.43
CA ASP A 98 4.88 19.06 3.90
C ASP A 98 4.13 17.77 4.24
N PHE A 99 3.60 17.68 5.46
CA PHE A 99 2.78 16.55 5.90
C PHE A 99 1.45 16.44 5.11
N LEU A 100 0.80 17.57 4.84
CA LEU A 100 -0.39 17.60 3.99
C LEU A 100 -0.06 17.29 2.52
N THR A 101 1.14 17.61 2.06
CA THR A 101 1.58 17.24 0.70
C THR A 101 1.64 15.73 0.53
N GLU A 102 2.13 14.99 1.52
CA GLU A 102 2.10 13.51 1.53
C GLU A 102 0.66 13.01 1.34
N ALA A 103 -0.29 13.52 2.13
CA ALA A 103 -1.70 13.16 1.99
C ALA A 103 -2.27 13.50 0.59
N GLN A 104 -1.92 14.66 0.02
CA GLN A 104 -2.39 15.04 -1.32
C GLN A 104 -1.85 14.12 -2.43
N ILE A 105 -0.60 13.65 -2.30
CA ILE A 105 -0.03 12.66 -3.22
C ILE A 105 -0.82 11.36 -3.13
N MET A 106 -1.07 10.87 -1.92
CA MET A 106 -1.82 9.63 -1.70
C MET A 106 -3.30 9.71 -2.13
N LYS A 107 -3.90 10.91 -2.13
CA LYS A 107 -5.26 11.12 -2.69
C LYS A 107 -5.29 10.88 -4.20
N LYS A 108 -4.27 11.34 -4.92
CA LYS A 108 -4.16 11.27 -6.39
C LYS A 108 -3.72 9.90 -6.88
N LEU A 109 -2.77 9.28 -6.18
CA LEU A 109 -2.15 8.03 -6.59
C LEU A 109 -2.92 6.84 -6.02
N ARG A 110 -3.53 6.04 -6.91
CA ARG A 110 -4.35 4.87 -6.53
C ARG A 110 -3.91 3.65 -7.30
N HIS A 111 -3.33 2.69 -6.59
CA HIS A 111 -2.85 1.44 -7.15
C HIS A 111 -2.76 0.34 -6.08
N ASN A 112 -3.02 -0.92 -6.44
CA ASN A 112 -3.07 -2.04 -5.49
C ASN A 112 -1.76 -2.28 -4.73
N LYS A 113 -0.64 -1.77 -5.23
CA LYS A 113 0.71 -1.91 -4.65
C LYS A 113 1.25 -0.63 -4.03
N LEU A 114 0.41 0.39 -3.86
CA LEU A 114 0.70 1.58 -3.06
C LEU A 114 -0.18 1.57 -1.82
N ILE A 115 0.33 2.09 -0.70
CA ILE A 115 -0.44 2.19 0.53
C ILE A 115 -1.62 3.15 0.34
N GLN A 116 -2.82 2.68 0.67
CA GLN A 116 -4.05 3.43 0.43
C GLN A 116 -4.30 4.43 1.57
N LEU A 117 -4.46 5.71 1.20
CA LEU A 117 -5.03 6.72 2.09
C LEU A 117 -6.51 6.42 2.29
N TYR A 118 -6.95 6.52 3.53
CA TYR A 118 -8.32 6.34 3.94
C TYR A 118 -8.97 7.67 4.33
N ALA A 119 -8.31 8.46 5.17
CA ALA A 119 -8.81 9.73 5.67
C ALA A 119 -7.68 10.60 6.23
N VAL A 120 -8.01 11.83 6.58
CA VAL A 120 -7.17 12.78 7.32
C VAL A 120 -7.97 13.44 8.44
N CYS A 121 -7.28 13.91 9.48
CA CYS A 121 -7.82 14.84 10.48
C CYS A 121 -6.88 16.05 10.54
N THR A 122 -7.31 17.17 9.97
CA THR A 122 -6.51 18.39 9.75
C THR A 122 -7.10 19.62 10.43
N VAL A 123 -8.35 19.55 10.93
CA VAL A 123 -9.03 20.68 11.60
C VAL A 123 -8.27 21.22 12.82
N GLU A 124 -7.65 20.33 13.60
CA GLU A 124 -6.88 20.71 14.79
C GLU A 124 -5.64 19.83 14.95
N GLU A 125 -4.65 20.34 15.68
CA GLU A 125 -3.43 19.60 16.00
C GLU A 125 -3.67 18.53 17.08
N PRO A 126 -2.85 17.45 17.10
CA PRO A 126 -1.92 17.05 16.05
C PRO A 126 -2.65 16.51 14.80
N ILE A 127 -2.12 16.78 13.61
CA ILE A 127 -2.71 16.32 12.34
C ILE A 127 -2.56 14.79 12.21
N TYR A 128 -3.60 14.12 11.70
CA TYR A 128 -3.61 12.69 11.44
C TYR A 128 -3.73 12.36 9.95
N ILE A 129 -2.95 11.37 9.51
CA ILE A 129 -3.12 10.67 8.23
C ILE A 129 -3.51 9.23 8.55
N ILE A 130 -4.63 8.79 7.99
CA ILE A 130 -5.21 7.47 8.23
C ILE A 130 -5.04 6.66 6.96
N THR A 131 -4.39 5.50 7.07
CA THR A 131 -4.16 4.58 5.94
C THR A 131 -4.65 3.19 6.27
N GLU A 132 -4.67 2.32 5.27
CA GLU A 132 -4.83 0.89 5.52
C GLU A 132 -3.75 0.36 6.48
N LEU A 133 -4.12 -0.62 7.31
CA LEU A 133 -3.23 -1.26 8.25
C LEU A 133 -2.52 -2.47 7.63
N MET A 134 -1.19 -2.39 7.52
CA MET A 134 -0.35 -3.48 7.05
C MET A 134 0.23 -4.26 8.25
N LYS A 135 -0.49 -5.31 8.66
CA LYS A 135 -0.23 -6.04 9.91
C LYS A 135 1.16 -6.70 10.03
N ASN A 136 1.80 -6.93 8.88
CA ASN A 136 3.17 -7.39 8.68
C ASN A 136 4.26 -6.44 9.21
N GLY A 137 3.96 -5.16 9.37
CA GLY A 137 4.97 -4.13 9.53
C GLY A 137 5.79 -3.91 8.25
N SER A 138 7.00 -3.41 8.40
CA SER A 138 7.91 -3.15 7.27
C SER A 138 8.45 -4.44 6.66
N LEU A 139 8.74 -4.43 5.35
CA LEU A 139 9.35 -5.55 4.65
C LEU A 139 10.75 -5.84 5.21
N LEU A 140 11.48 -4.81 5.64
CA LEU A 140 12.78 -4.96 6.29
C LEU A 140 12.70 -5.85 7.55
N GLU A 141 11.83 -5.50 8.49
CA GLU A 141 11.64 -6.27 9.73
C GLU A 141 11.03 -7.64 9.43
N PHE A 142 10.11 -7.70 8.47
CA PHE A 142 9.48 -8.94 8.06
C PHE A 142 10.51 -9.94 7.54
N LEU A 143 11.38 -9.55 6.60
CA LEU A 143 12.44 -10.41 6.06
C LEU A 143 13.46 -10.82 7.13
N GLN A 144 13.71 -9.96 8.11
CA GLN A 144 14.58 -10.26 9.25
C GLN A 144 13.92 -11.13 10.32
N GLY A 145 12.61 -11.35 10.28
CA GLY A 145 11.85 -12.10 11.28
C GLY A 145 11.00 -13.20 10.64
N LYS A 146 9.67 -12.96 10.57
CA LYS A 146 8.68 -13.94 10.11
C LYS A 146 8.92 -14.43 8.67
N GLY A 147 9.53 -13.60 7.84
CA GLY A 147 9.84 -13.86 6.44
C GLY A 147 11.16 -14.59 6.18
N ARG A 148 11.94 -14.96 7.21
CA ARG A 148 13.23 -15.67 7.02
C ARG A 148 13.11 -16.98 6.26
N GLY A 149 11.97 -17.66 6.37
CA GLY A 149 11.70 -18.93 5.71
C GLY A 149 11.08 -18.84 4.32
N LEU A 150 10.97 -17.63 3.74
CA LEU A 150 10.39 -17.47 2.41
C LEU A 150 11.26 -18.14 1.35
N LYS A 151 10.60 -18.84 0.44
CA LYS A 151 11.23 -19.43 -0.75
C LYS A 151 11.50 -18.35 -1.79
N LEU A 152 12.46 -18.61 -2.67
CA LEU A 152 12.82 -17.70 -3.78
C LEU A 152 11.60 -17.27 -4.60
N THR A 153 10.66 -18.17 -4.88
CA THR A 153 9.44 -17.85 -5.62
C THR A 153 8.57 -16.80 -4.93
N GLN A 154 8.51 -16.81 -3.59
CA GLN A 154 7.76 -15.82 -2.81
C GLN A 154 8.49 -14.47 -2.77
N LEU A 155 9.83 -14.48 -2.75
CA LEU A 155 10.63 -13.26 -2.82
C LEU A 155 10.52 -12.59 -4.20
N ILE A 156 10.52 -13.38 -5.28
CA ILE A 156 10.28 -12.90 -6.64
C ILE A 156 8.89 -12.28 -6.76
N ASP A 157 7.87 -12.92 -6.18
CA ASP A 157 6.50 -12.39 -6.17
C ASP A 157 6.44 -11.03 -5.45
N MET A 158 7.04 -10.90 -4.25
CA MET A 158 7.12 -9.61 -3.56
C MET A 158 7.85 -8.54 -4.38
N ALA A 159 8.95 -8.90 -5.06
CA ALA A 159 9.69 -7.98 -5.93
C ALA A 159 8.84 -7.53 -7.13
N ALA A 160 8.10 -8.43 -7.76
CA ALA A 160 7.19 -8.12 -8.87
C ALA A 160 6.06 -7.18 -8.42
N GLN A 161 5.52 -7.40 -7.23
CA GLN A 161 4.52 -6.51 -6.62
C GLN A 161 5.06 -5.09 -6.40
N ILE A 162 6.29 -4.95 -5.88
CA ILE A 162 6.95 -3.64 -5.72
C ILE A 162 7.20 -2.98 -7.09
N ALA A 163 7.73 -3.73 -8.05
CA ALA A 163 7.98 -3.24 -9.40
C ALA A 163 6.69 -2.74 -10.07
N SER A 164 5.57 -3.45 -9.90
CA SER A 164 4.25 -3.02 -10.38
C SER A 164 3.81 -1.68 -9.76
N GLY A 165 4.05 -1.48 -8.46
CA GLY A 165 3.80 -0.19 -7.80
C GLY A 165 4.66 0.95 -8.33
N MET A 166 5.95 0.69 -8.57
CA MET A 166 6.88 1.68 -9.13
C MET A 166 6.57 2.02 -10.60
N ALA A 167 6.22 1.03 -11.41
CA ALA A 167 5.79 1.26 -12.80
C ALA A 167 4.53 2.15 -12.86
N TYR A 168 3.61 1.98 -11.91
CA TYR A 168 2.49 2.90 -11.78
C TYR A 168 2.94 4.32 -11.43
N LEU A 169 3.83 4.50 -10.45
CA LEU A 169 4.37 5.82 -10.10
C LEU A 169 5.04 6.51 -11.30
N GLU A 170 5.85 5.76 -12.03
CA GLU A 170 6.48 6.20 -13.27
C GLU A 170 5.44 6.67 -14.30
N SER A 171 4.38 5.88 -14.54
CA SER A 171 3.30 6.26 -15.45
C SER A 171 2.55 7.55 -15.05
N GLN A 172 2.63 7.93 -13.77
CA GLN A 172 2.04 9.14 -13.22
C GLN A 172 3.05 10.30 -13.11
N ASN A 173 4.29 10.12 -13.61
CA ASN A 173 5.41 11.06 -13.50
C ASN A 173 5.80 11.38 -12.05
N TYR A 174 5.68 10.40 -11.15
CA TYR A 174 6.09 10.54 -9.75
C TYR A 174 7.38 9.76 -9.45
N ILE A 175 8.31 10.41 -8.77
CA ILE A 175 9.45 9.75 -8.14
C ILE A 175 9.23 9.62 -6.64
N HIS A 176 9.56 8.44 -6.10
CA HIS A 176 9.43 8.16 -4.67
C HIS A 176 10.54 8.81 -3.84
N ARG A 177 11.78 8.83 -4.37
CA ARG A 177 13.02 9.33 -3.73
C ARG A 177 13.48 8.64 -2.45
N ASP A 178 12.75 7.64 -1.96
CA ASP A 178 13.18 6.83 -0.81
C ASP A 178 12.65 5.38 -0.87
N LEU A 179 12.79 4.74 -2.03
CA LEU A 179 12.41 3.33 -2.15
C LEU A 179 13.43 2.43 -1.45
N ALA A 180 13.00 1.80 -0.37
CA ALA A 180 13.78 0.83 0.38
C ALA A 180 12.86 -0.15 1.13
N ALA A 181 13.37 -1.30 1.56
CA ALA A 181 12.57 -2.31 2.29
C ALA A 181 11.93 -1.78 3.58
N ARG A 182 12.45 -0.71 4.18
CA ARG A 182 11.83 -0.04 5.33
C ARG A 182 10.54 0.74 4.99
N ASN A 183 10.42 1.17 3.73
CA ASN A 183 9.28 1.93 3.18
C ASN A 183 8.36 1.05 2.32
N VAL A 184 8.50 -0.28 2.43
CA VAL A 184 7.54 -1.25 1.89
C VAL A 184 6.90 -1.93 3.06
N LEU A 185 5.57 -2.04 3.07
CA LEU A 185 4.80 -2.64 4.15
C LEU A 185 4.22 -3.98 3.71
N VAL A 186 4.11 -4.93 4.65
CA VAL A 186 3.65 -6.30 4.38
C VAL A 186 2.26 -6.51 4.97
N GLY A 187 1.35 -7.03 4.15
CA GLY A 187 -0.03 -7.34 4.50
C GLY A 187 -0.25 -8.84 4.64
N ASP A 188 -1.51 -9.23 4.56
CA ASP A 188 -1.89 -10.65 4.49
C ASP A 188 -1.40 -11.33 3.21
N GLY A 189 -1.13 -12.64 3.30
CA GLY A 189 -0.80 -13.45 2.11
C GLY A 189 0.44 -12.98 1.34
N ASN A 190 1.44 -12.40 2.02
CA ASN A 190 2.66 -11.82 1.42
C ASN A 190 2.40 -10.67 0.44
N ILE A 191 1.23 -10.03 0.52
CA ILE A 191 0.98 -8.80 -0.23
C ILE A 191 1.89 -7.70 0.29
N VAL A 192 2.58 -7.01 -0.61
CA VAL A 192 3.46 -5.88 -0.27
C VAL A 192 2.96 -4.61 -0.93
N LYS A 193 3.09 -3.49 -0.22
CA LYS A 193 2.70 -2.16 -0.71
C LYS A 193 3.77 -1.14 -0.38
N ILE A 194 4.06 -0.28 -1.34
CA ILE A 194 4.99 0.84 -1.18
C ILE A 194 4.32 1.92 -0.34
N ALA A 195 5.05 2.46 0.62
CA ALA A 195 4.59 3.46 1.59
C ALA A 195 5.60 4.61 1.73
N ASP A 196 5.24 5.60 2.55
CA ASP A 196 6.06 6.79 2.85
C ASP A 196 6.37 7.67 1.63
N PHE A 197 5.33 8.37 1.16
CA PHE A 197 5.43 9.37 0.10
C PHE A 197 5.86 10.75 0.62
N GLY A 198 6.35 10.86 1.86
CA GLY A 198 6.78 12.13 2.45
C GLY A 198 7.91 12.80 1.65
N LEU A 199 8.65 12.00 0.88
CA LEU A 199 9.63 12.48 -0.09
C LEU A 199 9.18 12.29 -1.54
N ALA A 200 7.96 11.87 -1.86
CA ALA A 200 7.57 11.73 -3.26
C ALA A 200 7.37 13.10 -3.93
N ARG A 201 7.66 13.20 -5.23
CA ARG A 201 7.46 14.43 -6.02
C ARG A 201 7.00 14.15 -7.43
N LEU A 202 6.14 15.04 -7.94
CA LEU A 202 5.79 15.11 -9.35
C LEU A 202 6.96 15.71 -10.12
N ILE A 203 7.35 15.02 -11.18
CA ILE A 203 8.32 15.49 -12.17
C ILE A 203 7.55 16.24 -13.26
N LYS A 204 7.97 17.47 -13.57
CA LYS A 204 7.41 18.27 -14.67
C LYS A 204 8.34 18.34 -15.89
N GLU A 205 9.64 18.12 -15.68
CA GLU A 205 10.74 18.10 -16.65
C GLU A 205 11.66 16.93 -16.29
N ASP A 206 12.37 16.32 -17.24
CA ASP A 206 13.04 15.01 -17.07
C ASP A 206 14.05 14.92 -15.91
N GLU A 207 14.48 16.03 -15.32
CA GLU A 207 15.44 16.09 -14.22
C GLU A 207 14.92 16.89 -13.01
N TYR A 208 15.34 16.49 -11.80
CA TYR A 208 15.02 17.18 -10.55
C TYR A 208 16.28 17.47 -9.73
N GLU A 209 16.53 18.74 -9.43
CA GLU A 209 17.61 19.16 -8.52
C GLU A 209 17.17 19.13 -7.05
N ALA A 210 17.93 18.42 -6.23
CA ALA A 210 17.63 18.35 -4.82
C ALA A 210 17.98 19.65 -4.06
N ARG A 211 17.25 19.93 -2.98
CA ARG A 211 17.54 21.11 -2.15
C ARG A 211 18.90 20.94 -1.47
N VAL A 212 19.72 22.00 -1.51
CA VAL A 212 21.00 22.08 -0.79
C VAL A 212 20.80 21.70 0.69
N GLY A 213 21.55 20.70 1.16
CA GLY A 213 21.48 20.22 2.55
C GLY A 213 20.48 19.08 2.83
N ALA A 214 19.83 18.52 1.81
CA ALA A 214 19.00 17.34 1.97
C ALA A 214 19.83 16.11 2.39
N ARG A 215 19.35 15.33 3.38
CA ARG A 215 19.95 14.05 3.77
C ARG A 215 19.43 12.94 2.86
N PHE A 216 20.34 12.21 2.21
CA PHE A 216 20.00 11.10 1.33
C PHE A 216 20.33 9.74 1.98
N PRO A 217 19.52 8.70 1.72
CA PRO A 217 19.85 7.34 2.08
C PRO A 217 20.94 6.79 1.15
N ILE A 218 22.20 7.20 1.34
CA ILE A 218 23.33 6.98 0.42
C ILE A 218 23.41 5.55 -0.18
N LYS A 219 23.15 4.51 0.61
CA LYS A 219 23.19 3.11 0.13
C LYS A 219 22.08 2.74 -0.88
N TRP A 220 21.06 3.59 -1.02
CA TRP A 220 19.90 3.45 -1.91
C TRP A 220 19.81 4.57 -2.95
N THR A 221 20.76 5.51 -2.94
CA THR A 221 20.77 6.67 -3.85
C THR A 221 21.64 6.37 -5.06
N ALA A 222 21.11 6.60 -6.25
CA ALA A 222 21.87 6.47 -7.49
C ALA A 222 22.95 7.58 -7.57
N PRO A 223 24.10 7.34 -8.22
CA PRO A 223 25.23 8.27 -8.22
C PRO A 223 24.88 9.68 -8.71
N GLU A 224 24.07 9.78 -9.76
CA GLU A 224 23.60 11.05 -10.34
C GLU A 224 22.70 11.85 -9.39
N ALA A 225 22.02 11.18 -8.46
CA ALA A 225 21.17 11.84 -7.46
C ALA A 225 21.95 12.24 -6.19
N ALA A 226 23.20 11.79 -6.05
CA ALA A 226 24.07 12.09 -4.91
C ALA A 226 25.10 13.19 -5.19
N ASN A 227 25.24 13.60 -6.46
CA ASN A 227 26.17 14.63 -6.92
C ASN A 227 25.56 16.04 -6.92
#